data_AF-A0A857UZL2-F1
#
_entry.id   AF-A0A857UZL2-F1
#
_cell.length_a   1.000
_cell.length_b   1.000
_cell.length_c   1.000
_cell.angle_alpha   90.00
_cell.angle_beta   90.00
_cell.angle_gamma   90.00
#
_symmetry.space_group_name_H-M   'P 1'
#
loop_
_entity.id
_entity.type
_entity.pdbx_description
1 polymer ?
#
loop_
_entity_poly.entity_id
_entity_poly.type
_entity_poly.pdbx_seq_one_letter_code
_entity_poly.pdbx_strand_id
1 'polypeptide(L)'
;MSTYYHKFHPMILSLMLLMYSLMIVLKFNYEYNNYWYSYILFLLMIGGVMILILYLTSISNNELFNLNLKYYFYFYLKLLLMILFTMYLYNFISLNFYFYEDLMVMFKFFIVNELYYLKDLYLNFYLTIYMLLYLFLLMVSAVLICLKNIIPLRQMN
;
A
#
# COMPACT_ATOMS: atom_id res chain seq x y z
N MET A 1 -20.23 -27.92 19.13
CA MET A 1 -19.19 -27.44 18.21
C MET A 1 -19.39 -25.94 18.04
N SER A 2 -18.90 -25.19 19.02
CA SER A 2 -19.21 -23.79 19.23
C SER A 2 -18.53 -22.93 18.17
N THR A 3 -19.33 -22.11 17.50
CA THR A 3 -18.89 -21.00 16.66
C THR A 3 -18.20 -19.95 17.52
N TYR A 4 -16.96 -20.22 17.95
CA TYR A 4 -15.99 -19.22 18.36
C TYR A 4 -15.38 -18.59 17.10
N TYR A 5 -16.23 -18.04 16.24
CA TYR A 5 -15.76 -16.94 15.42
C TYR A 5 -15.53 -15.81 16.39
N HIS A 6 -14.26 -15.58 16.71
CA HIS A 6 -13.81 -14.37 17.36
C HIS A 6 -14.56 -13.21 16.73
N LYS A 7 -15.44 -12.58 17.52
CA LYS A 7 -16.03 -11.29 17.21
C LYS A 7 -14.88 -10.26 17.20
N PHE A 8 -14.06 -10.29 16.16
CA PHE A 8 -13.12 -9.23 15.89
C PHE A 8 -13.97 -8.02 15.57
N HIS A 9 -13.99 -7.04 16.47
CA HIS A 9 -14.74 -5.82 16.22
C HIS A 9 -14.18 -5.20 14.91
N PRO A 10 -15.05 -4.89 13.94
CA PRO A 10 -14.63 -4.46 12.60
C PRO A 10 -13.67 -3.27 12.62
N MET A 11 -13.80 -2.40 13.62
CA MET A 11 -12.87 -1.28 13.84
C MET A 11 -11.42 -1.72 14.14
N ILE A 12 -11.19 -2.83 14.85
CA ILE A 12 -9.82 -3.37 15.04
C ILE A 12 -9.26 -3.80 13.70
N LEU A 13 -10.07 -4.50 12.90
CA LEU A 13 -9.65 -4.99 11.60
C LEU A 13 -9.24 -3.83 10.69
N SER A 14 -9.99 -2.74 10.66
CA SER A 14 -9.61 -1.54 9.90
C SER A 14 -8.34 -0.88 10.44
N LEU A 15 -8.18 -0.78 11.76
CA LEU A 15 -6.96 -0.23 12.39
C LEU A 15 -5.72 -1.08 12.09
N MET A 16 -5.83 -2.41 12.16
CA MET A 16 -4.74 -3.33 11.82
C MET A 16 -4.36 -3.22 10.35
N LEU A 17 -5.36 -3.04 9.46
CA LEU A 17 -5.13 -2.91 8.03
C LEU A 17 -4.42 -1.60 7.68
N LEU A 18 -4.76 -0.48 8.36
CA LEU A 18 -4.01 0.78 8.25
C LEU A 18 -2.54 0.60 8.62
N MET A 19 -2.27 0.01 9.78
CA MET A 19 -0.88 -0.19 10.24
C MET A 19 -0.09 -1.11 9.29
N TYR A 20 -0.72 -2.15 8.76
CA TYR A 20 -0.09 -3.02 7.77
C TYR A 20 0.22 -2.28 6.45
N SER A 21 -0.73 -1.46 5.94
CA SER A 21 -0.49 -0.67 4.73
C SER A 21 0.64 0.35 4.89
N LEU A 22 0.79 0.96 6.07
CA LEU A 22 1.90 1.85 6.38
C LEU A 22 3.25 1.13 6.30
N MET A 23 3.34 -0.07 6.90
CA MET A 23 4.57 -0.88 6.85
C MET A 23 4.94 -1.28 5.42
N ILE A 24 3.96 -1.60 4.58
CA ILE A 24 4.20 -1.94 3.17
C ILE A 24 4.74 -0.75 2.39
N VAL A 25 4.13 0.44 2.55
CA VAL A 25 4.58 1.65 1.84
C VAL A 25 6.01 2.02 2.22
N LEU A 26 6.36 1.91 3.50
CA LEU A 26 7.73 2.14 3.96
C LEU A 26 8.71 1.12 3.38
N LYS A 27 8.32 -0.15 3.29
CA LYS A 27 9.14 -1.19 2.65
C LYS A 27 9.37 -0.91 1.16
N PHE A 28 8.33 -0.56 0.41
CA PHE A 28 8.45 -0.23 -1.01
C PHE A 28 9.31 1.00 -1.27
N ASN A 29 9.27 1.99 -0.38
CA ASN A 29 10.13 3.16 -0.46
C ASN A 29 11.61 2.77 -0.33
N TYR A 30 11.94 1.88 0.63
CA TYR A 30 13.29 1.38 0.82
C TYR A 30 13.81 0.56 -0.37
N GLU A 31 12.97 -0.26 -1.00
CA GLU A 31 13.40 -1.14 -2.10
C GLU A 31 13.60 -0.40 -3.43
N TYR A 32 12.77 0.60 -3.75
CA TYR A 32 12.72 1.16 -5.10
C TYR A 32 13.42 2.51 -5.27
N ASN A 33 13.97 3.13 -4.22
CA ASN A 33 14.64 4.45 -4.20
C ASN A 33 13.89 5.62 -4.89
N ASN A 34 12.70 5.37 -5.44
CA ASN A 34 11.86 6.28 -6.19
C ASN A 34 10.50 6.39 -5.48
N TYR A 35 10.22 7.57 -4.93
CA TYR A 35 9.06 7.82 -4.08
C TYR A 35 7.70 7.69 -4.77
N TRP A 36 7.66 7.81 -6.10
CA TRP A 36 6.42 7.91 -6.87
C TRP A 36 5.53 6.67 -6.71
N TYR A 37 6.11 5.48 -6.78
CA TYR A 37 5.34 4.24 -6.68
C TYR A 37 4.82 4.00 -5.26
N SER A 38 5.67 4.19 -4.23
CA SER A 38 5.26 4.10 -2.83
C SER A 38 4.17 5.12 -2.48
N TYR A 39 4.22 6.31 -3.07
CA TYR A 39 3.24 7.37 -2.83
C TYR A 39 1.88 7.05 -3.46
N ILE A 40 1.84 6.58 -4.70
CA ILE A 40 0.58 6.19 -5.37
C ILE A 40 -0.08 5.03 -4.62
N LEU A 41 0.70 4.03 -4.20
CA LEU A 41 0.20 2.91 -3.39
C LEU A 41 -0.42 3.39 -2.07
N PHE A 42 0.21 4.36 -1.39
CA PHE A 42 -0.30 4.90 -0.13
C PHE A 42 -1.67 5.57 -0.29
N LEU A 43 -1.83 6.41 -1.33
CA LEU A 43 -3.09 7.10 -1.60
C LEU A 43 -4.22 6.13 -1.94
N LEU A 44 -3.95 5.14 -2.78
CA LEU A 44 -4.93 4.12 -3.15
C LEU A 44 -5.39 3.30 -1.94
N MET A 45 -4.45 2.90 -1.08
CA MET A 45 -4.76 2.11 0.11
C MET A 45 -5.55 2.92 1.14
N ILE A 46 -5.20 4.19 1.39
CA ILE A 46 -5.96 5.05 2.30
C ILE A 46 -7.39 5.27 1.81
N GLY A 47 -7.57 5.53 0.52
CA GLY A 47 -8.92 5.70 -0.06
C GLY A 47 -9.79 4.46 0.16
N GLY A 48 -9.24 3.26 -0.07
CA GLY A 48 -9.93 2.00 0.18
C GLY A 48 -10.30 1.78 1.66
N VAL A 49 -9.39 2.13 2.58
CA VAL A 49 -9.66 1.98 4.02
C VAL A 49 -10.69 2.98 4.53
N MET A 50 -10.71 4.22 4.02
CA MET A 50 -11.72 5.21 4.38
C MET A 50 -13.14 4.74 4.03
N ILE A 51 -13.32 4.13 2.85
CA ILE A 51 -14.61 3.58 2.43
C ILE A 51 -15.03 2.40 3.33
N LEU A 52 -14.09 1.54 3.71
CA LEU A 52 -14.35 0.45 4.65
C LEU A 52 -14.78 0.94 6.04
N ILE A 53 -14.16 2.00 6.56
CA ILE A 53 -14.55 2.60 7.85
C ILE A 53 -15.96 3.17 7.78
N LEU A 54 -16.31 3.89 6.70
CA LEU A 54 -17.66 4.43 6.48
C LEU A 54 -18.73 3.34 6.41
N TYR A 55 -18.42 2.23 5.73
CA TYR A 55 -19.34 1.09 5.65
C TYR A 55 -19.58 0.48 7.04
N LEU A 56 -18.52 0.28 7.81
CA LEU A 56 -18.61 -0.40 9.10
C LEU A 56 -19.30 0.45 10.17
N THR A 57 -19.06 1.77 10.21
CA THR A 57 -19.77 2.67 11.13
C THR A 57 -21.26 2.77 10.82
N SER A 58 -21.66 2.55 9.57
CA SER A 58 -23.08 2.57 9.17
C SER A 58 -23.86 1.30 9.56
N ILE A 59 -23.16 0.19 9.85
CA ILE A 59 -23.75 -1.15 10.03
C ILE A 59 -23.68 -1.66 11.47
N SER A 60 -22.70 -1.23 12.27
CA SER A 60 -22.57 -1.73 13.64
C SER A 60 -23.46 -0.97 14.63
N ASN A 61 -24.29 -1.71 15.37
CA ASN A 61 -24.80 -1.26 16.67
C ASN A 61 -23.60 -0.86 17.56
N ASN A 62 -23.69 0.26 18.29
CA ASN A 62 -22.65 0.79 19.19
C ASN A 62 -22.36 -0.14 20.41
N GLU A 63 -22.01 -1.41 20.17
CA GLU A 63 -21.59 -2.32 21.23
C GLU A 63 -20.22 -1.89 21.77
N LEU A 64 -20.09 -1.87 23.10
CA LEU A 64 -18.86 -1.51 23.78
C LEU A 64 -17.72 -2.45 23.35
N PHE A 65 -16.60 -1.83 23.02
CA PHE A 65 -15.42 -2.46 22.48
C PHE A 65 -14.71 -3.32 23.52
N ASN A 66 -14.86 -4.65 23.43
CA ASN A 66 -14.15 -5.59 24.30
C ASN A 66 -12.89 -6.14 23.62
N LEU A 67 -11.73 -5.60 24.01
CA LEU A 67 -10.41 -6.10 23.60
C LEU A 67 -9.98 -7.31 24.43
N ASN A 68 -9.84 -8.47 23.79
CA ASN A 68 -9.20 -9.59 24.46
C ASN A 68 -7.66 -9.46 24.41
N LEU A 69 -7.08 -8.78 25.40
CA LEU A 69 -5.63 -8.52 25.50
C LEU A 69 -4.74 -9.77 25.33
N LYS A 70 -5.21 -10.95 25.75
CA LYS A 70 -4.48 -12.23 25.59
C LYS A 70 -4.20 -12.58 24.12
N TYR A 71 -5.17 -12.35 23.22
CA TYR A 71 -4.98 -12.64 21.80
C TYR A 71 -4.01 -11.66 21.14
N TYR A 72 -4.08 -10.38 21.52
CA TYR A 72 -3.13 -9.36 21.03
C TYR A 72 -1.70 -9.64 21.49
N PHE A 73 -1.52 -10.09 22.73
CA PHE A 73 -0.21 -10.47 23.23
C PHE A 73 0.38 -11.65 22.43
N TYR A 74 -0.42 -12.68 22.16
CA TYR A 74 0.01 -13.80 21.33
C TYR A 74 0.34 -13.37 19.89
N PHE A 75 -0.47 -12.48 19.31
CA PHE A 75 -0.22 -11.91 17.99
C PHE A 75 1.09 -11.11 17.94
N TYR A 76 1.35 -10.29 18.95
CA TYR A 76 2.58 -9.50 19.05
C TYR A 76 3.82 -10.39 19.18
N LEU A 77 3.75 -11.45 20.00
CA LEU A 77 4.83 -12.43 20.09
C LEU A 77 5.12 -13.12 18.75
N LYS A 78 4.07 -13.49 18.00
CA LYS A 78 4.22 -14.09 16.67
C LYS A 78 4.88 -13.13 15.69
N LEU A 79 4.51 -11.84 15.72
CA LEU A 79 5.15 -10.82 14.90
C LEU A 79 6.63 -10.64 15.25
N LEU A 80 6.96 -10.56 16.54
CA LEU A 80 8.35 -10.46 16.98
C LEU A 80 9.20 -11.64 16.50
N LEU A 81 8.68 -12.87 16.62
CA LEU A 81 9.37 -14.06 16.12
C LEU A 81 9.56 -14.00 14.60
N MET A 82 8.57 -13.52 13.86
CA MET A 82 8.69 -13.36 12.41
C MET A 82 9.76 -12.33 12.04
N ILE A 83 9.81 -11.19 12.74
CA ILE A 83 10.83 -10.16 12.52
C ILE A 83 12.23 -10.72 12.81
N LEU A 84 12.41 -11.40 13.95
CA LEU A 84 13.68 -12.03 14.29
C LEU A 84 14.11 -13.05 13.24
N PHE A 85 13.17 -13.86 12.73
CA PHE A 85 13.46 -14.81 11.67
C PHE A 85 13.85 -14.12 10.35
N THR A 86 13.18 -13.03 9.98
CA THR A 86 13.56 -12.25 8.79
C THR A 86 14.92 -11.59 8.92
N MET A 87 15.28 -11.09 10.11
CA MET A 87 16.60 -10.51 10.38
C MET A 87 17.70 -11.57 10.30
N TYR A 88 17.43 -12.77 10.83
CA TYR A 88 18.35 -13.89 10.70
C TYR A 88 18.57 -14.25 9.23
N LEU A 89 17.49 -14.43 8.45
CA LEU A 89 17.60 -14.71 7.02
C LEU A 89 18.34 -13.59 6.27
N TYR A 90 18.06 -12.33 6.56
CA TYR A 90 18.73 -11.20 5.93
C TYR A 90 20.24 -11.22 6.18
N ASN A 91 20.68 -11.50 7.42
CA ASN A 91 22.10 -11.61 7.74
C ASN A 91 22.78 -12.79 7.03
N PHE A 92 22.09 -13.93 6.89
CA PHE A 92 22.61 -15.07 6.12
C PHE A 92 22.73 -14.75 4.64
N ILE A 93 21.78 -14.01 4.10
CA ILE A 93 21.73 -13.62 2.70
C ILE A 93 22.79 -12.54 2.42
N SER A 94 22.94 -11.53 3.29
CA SER A 94 23.91 -10.45 3.13
C SER A 94 25.36 -10.95 3.18
N LEU A 95 25.69 -11.89 4.09
CA LEU A 95 27.00 -12.55 4.13
C LEU A 95 27.39 -13.21 2.80
N ASN A 96 26.43 -13.77 2.07
CA ASN A 96 26.67 -14.35 0.74
C ASN A 96 26.75 -13.28 -0.36
N PHE A 97 26.05 -12.16 -0.21
CA PHE A 97 26.07 -11.07 -1.20
C PHE A 97 27.30 -10.17 -1.11
N TYR A 98 27.91 -9.96 0.07
CA TYR A 98 29.12 -9.13 0.20
C TYR A 98 30.29 -9.63 -0.68
N PHE A 99 30.42 -10.95 -0.89
CA PHE A 99 31.43 -11.51 -1.80
C PHE A 99 31.13 -11.26 -3.29
N TYR A 100 29.86 -11.07 -3.67
CA TYR A 100 29.44 -10.76 -5.04
C TYR A 100 29.35 -9.25 -5.31
N GLU A 101 29.09 -8.43 -4.29
CA GLU A 101 28.97 -6.98 -4.42
C GLU A 101 30.31 -6.31 -4.75
N ASP A 102 31.46 -6.76 -4.23
CA ASP A 102 32.76 -6.16 -4.57
C ASP A 102 33.09 -6.26 -6.07
N LEU A 103 32.69 -7.36 -6.73
CA LEU A 103 32.81 -7.54 -8.18
C LEU A 103 31.79 -6.69 -8.95
N MET A 104 30.56 -6.56 -8.44
CA MET A 104 29.49 -5.80 -9.09
C MET A 104 29.68 -4.28 -8.96
N VAL A 105 30.28 -3.79 -7.86
CA VAL A 105 30.57 -2.37 -7.60
C VAL A 105 31.58 -1.83 -8.61
N MET A 106 32.57 -2.62 -9.00
CA MET A 106 33.52 -2.27 -10.08
C MET A 106 32.83 -2.14 -11.46
N PHE A 107 31.89 -3.03 -11.78
CA PHE A 107 31.10 -2.93 -13.02
C PHE A 107 30.09 -1.78 -12.99
N LYS A 108 29.49 -1.49 -11.84
CA LYS A 108 28.55 -0.37 -11.65
C LYS A 108 29.26 0.98 -11.80
N PHE A 109 30.48 1.14 -11.30
CA PHE A 109 31.23 2.40 -11.44
C PHE A 109 31.49 2.80 -12.90
N PHE A 110 31.67 1.81 -13.80
CA PHE A 110 31.84 2.07 -15.23
C PHE A 110 30.54 2.44 -15.97
N ILE A 111 29.38 1.98 -15.50
CA ILE A 111 28.07 2.25 -16.12
C ILE A 111 27.41 3.50 -15.53
N VAL A 112 27.72 3.83 -14.27
CA VAL A 112 27.07 4.93 -13.52
C VAL A 112 27.45 6.31 -14.07
N ASN A 113 28.60 6.46 -14.73
CA ASN A 113 29.03 7.75 -15.28
C ASN A 113 28.29 8.22 -16.55
N GLU A 114 27.53 7.35 -17.24
CA GLU A 114 26.79 7.77 -18.46
C GLU A 114 25.27 7.89 -18.28
N LEU A 115 24.69 7.42 -17.18
CA LEU A 115 23.22 7.27 -17.10
C LEU A 115 22.53 7.84 -15.86
N TYR A 116 23.28 8.21 -14.82
CA TYR A 116 22.71 8.71 -13.57
C TYR A 116 22.97 10.22 -13.53
N TYR A 117 22.01 11.12 -13.77
CA TYR A 117 20.96 11.44 -12.80
C TYR A 117 19.85 12.35 -13.39
N LEU A 118 19.77 12.53 -14.72
CA LEU A 118 18.88 13.54 -15.33
C LEU A 118 17.87 13.00 -16.35
N LYS A 119 17.83 11.68 -16.58
CA LYS A 119 16.97 11.10 -17.64
C LYS A 119 15.60 10.61 -17.18
N ASP A 120 15.41 10.32 -15.89
CA ASP A 120 14.18 9.66 -15.41
C ASP A 120 12.97 10.59 -15.26
N LEU A 121 13.11 11.89 -15.53
CA LEU A 121 11.99 12.84 -15.57
C LEU A 121 11.81 13.54 -16.92
N TYR A 122 12.64 13.23 -17.93
CA TYR A 122 12.34 13.62 -19.29
C TYR A 122 11.40 12.58 -19.91
N LEU A 123 10.16 12.57 -19.43
CA LEU A 123 9.07 12.05 -20.25
C LEU A 123 9.09 12.84 -21.55
N ASN A 124 9.21 12.13 -22.68
CA ASN A 124 9.10 12.72 -24.01
C ASN A 124 7.92 13.70 -24.04
N PHE A 125 8.16 14.95 -24.46
CA PHE A 125 7.16 16.02 -24.48
C PHE A 125 5.86 15.62 -25.21
N TYR A 126 5.96 14.77 -26.23
CA TYR A 126 4.80 14.20 -26.91
C TYR A 126 3.99 13.23 -26.03
N LEU A 127 4.65 12.43 -25.21
CA LEU A 127 3.99 11.48 -24.30
C LEU A 127 3.30 12.23 -23.15
N THR A 128 3.90 13.31 -22.63
CA THR A 128 3.25 14.13 -21.59
C THR A 128 1.99 14.81 -22.13
N ILE A 129 2.04 15.39 -23.33
CA ILE A 129 0.87 16.02 -23.96
C ILE A 129 -0.23 14.98 -24.21
N TYR A 130 0.13 13.79 -24.71
CA TYR A 130 -0.84 12.72 -24.92
C TYR A 130 -1.54 12.32 -23.62
N MET A 131 -0.78 12.13 -22.53
CA MET A 131 -1.34 11.76 -21.22
C MET A 131 -2.21 12.87 -20.62
N LEU A 132 -1.85 14.14 -20.81
CA LEU A 132 -2.68 15.27 -20.38
C LEU A 132 -4.01 15.31 -21.13
N LEU A 133 -4.01 15.14 -22.45
CA LEU A 133 -5.23 15.09 -23.26
C LEU A 133 -6.10 13.90 -22.90
N TYR A 134 -5.50 12.73 -22.67
CA TYR A 134 -6.20 11.53 -22.23
C TYR A 134 -6.91 11.73 -20.88
N LEU A 135 -6.20 12.29 -19.88
CA LEU A 135 -6.78 12.59 -18.57
C LEU A 135 -7.88 13.66 -18.66
N PHE A 136 -7.72 14.67 -19.51
CA PHE A 136 -8.74 15.69 -19.74
C PHE A 136 -10.03 15.08 -20.33
N LEU A 137 -9.90 14.22 -21.35
CA LEU A 137 -11.04 13.51 -21.94
C LEU A 137 -11.75 12.62 -20.92
N LEU A 138 -10.99 11.90 -20.09
CA LEU A 138 -11.56 11.09 -19.01
C LEU A 138 -12.38 11.93 -18.04
N MET A 139 -11.87 13.08 -17.59
CA MET A 139 -12.61 13.97 -16.70
C MET A 139 -13.92 14.47 -17.32
N VAL A 140 -13.89 14.90 -18.59
CA VAL A 140 -15.11 15.34 -19.30
C VAL A 140 -16.11 14.18 -19.39
N SER A 141 -15.65 12.98 -19.74
CA SER A 141 -16.53 11.80 -19.85
C SER A 141 -17.14 11.42 -18.51
N ALA A 142 -16.38 11.49 -17.40
CA ALA A 142 -16.87 11.20 -16.06
C ALA A 142 -17.96 12.20 -15.64
N VAL A 143 -17.77 13.49 -15.92
CA VAL A 143 -18.78 14.52 -15.64
C VAL A 143 -20.05 14.29 -16.46
N LEU A 144 -19.92 13.94 -17.75
CA LEU A 144 -21.08 13.61 -18.60
C LEU A 144 -21.86 12.38 -18.09
N ILE A 145 -21.16 11.36 -17.60
CA ILE A 145 -21.79 10.17 -16.98
C ILE A 145 -22.54 10.57 -15.71
N CYS A 146 -21.92 11.40 -14.84
CA CYS A 146 -22.57 11.89 -13.62
C CYS A 146 -23.80 12.75 -13.92
N LEU A 147 -23.75 13.61 -14.94
CA LEU A 147 -24.89 14.46 -15.34
C LEU A 147 -26.05 13.65 -15.92
N LYS A 148 -25.79 12.51 -16.56
CA LYS A 148 -26.83 11.66 -17.16
C LYS A 148 -27.71 10.96 -16.11
N ASN A 149 -27.20 10.76 -14.89
CA ASN A 149 -27.86 9.99 -13.84
C ASN A 149 -28.40 10.89 -12.70
N ILE A 150 -29.30 11.84 -13.03
CA ILE A 150 -30.05 12.61 -12.01
C ILE A 150 -31.14 11.73 -11.35
N ILE A 151 -31.47 10.57 -11.93
CA ILE A 151 -32.36 9.57 -11.33
C ILE A 151 -31.59 8.78 -10.26
N PRO A 152 -32.14 8.58 -9.05
CA PRO A 152 -31.46 7.83 -8.00
C PRO A 152 -31.12 6.41 -8.48
N LEU A 153 -29.86 6.02 -8.35
CA LEU A 153 -29.35 4.65 -8.60
C LEU A 153 -29.96 3.60 -7.67
N ARG A 154 -30.72 4.02 -6.65
CA ARG A 154 -31.50 3.14 -5.80
C ARG A 154 -32.82 2.84 -6.49
N GLN A 155 -33.08 1.57 -6.80
CA GLN A 155 -34.43 1.12 -7.13
C GLN A 155 -35.37 1.55 -5.98
N MET A 156 -36.38 2.36 -6.32
CA MET A 156 -37.52 2.57 -5.43
C MET A 156 -38.46 1.39 -5.62
N ASN A 157 -38.36 0.47 -4.65
CA ASN A 157 -39.18 -0.72 -4.36
C ASN A 157 -39.12 -1.87 -5.37
#